data_AF-A0A3D3JY86-F1
#
_entry.id   AF-A0A3D3JY86-F1
#
_cell.length_a   1.000
_cell.length_b   1.000
_cell.length_c   1.000
_cell.angle_alpha   90.00
_cell.angle_beta   90.00
_cell.angle_gamma   90.00
#
_symmetry.space_group_name_H-M   'P 1'
#
loop_
_entity.id
_entity.type
_entity.pdbx_description
1 polymer ?
#
loop_
_entity_poly.entity_id
_entity_poly.type
_entity_poly.pdbx_seq_one_letter_code
_entity_poly.pdbx_strand_id
1 'polypeptide(L)' 'MKLIRFGEFRQEKPGVLLDSGVRKDLSGAFSDWDSDFFDNDGLAKLADILASRGDELPE' A
#
# COMPACT_ATOMS: atom_id res chain seq x y z
N MET A 1 -8.48 6.25 -4.26
CA MET A 1 -7.71 5.23 -3.52
C MET A 1 -7.64 5.62 -2.05
N LYS A 2 -7.60 4.65 -1.13
CA LYS A 2 -7.35 4.85 0.31
C LYS A 2 -6.18 3.98 0.78
N LEU A 3 -5.31 4.52 1.64
CA LEU A 3 -4.33 3.72 2.37
C LEU A 3 -5.06 2.90 3.44
N ILE A 4 -4.78 1.61 3.51
CA ILE A 4 -5.38 0.72 4.50
C ILE A 4 -4.31 -0.18 5.12
N ARG A 5 -4.56 -0.61 6.35
CA ARG A 5 -3.88 -1.75 6.96
C ARG A 5 -4.84 -2.93 6.97
N PHE A 6 -4.35 -4.12 6.70
CA PHE A 6 -5.20 -5.32 6.66
C PHE A 6 -4.44 -6.57 7.10
N GLY A 7 -5.14 -7.58 7.63
CA GLY A 7 -4.54 -8.80 8.15
C GLY A 7 -5.02 -9.11 9.56
N GLU A 8 -4.30 -10.01 10.24
CA GLU A 8 -4.58 -10.32 11.64
C GLU A 8 -4.20 -9.16 12.56
N PHE A 9 -4.89 -9.04 13.69
CA PHE A 9 -4.57 -8.05 14.71
C PHE A 9 -3.10 -8.17 15.13
N ARG A 10 -2.35 -7.06 15.07
CA ARG A 10 -0.89 -6.95 15.29
C ARG A 10 0.01 -7.62 14.24
N GLN A 11 -0.54 -8.15 13.16
CA GLN A 11 0.21 -8.61 11.98
C GLN A 11 -0.35 -7.95 10.71
N GLU A 12 -0.80 -6.72 10.88
CA GLU A 12 -1.39 -5.94 9.81
C GLU A 12 -0.31 -5.59 8.78
N LYS A 13 -0.74 -5.57 7.53
CA LYS A 13 0.07 -5.29 6.36
C LYS A 13 -0.39 -4.00 5.71
N PRO A 14 0.53 -3.21 5.15
CA PRO A 14 0.16 -2.04 4.36
C PRO A 14 -0.47 -2.50 3.04
N GLY A 15 -1.58 -1.88 2.69
CA GLY A 15 -2.25 -2.06 1.41
C GLY A 15 -2.98 -0.81 0.97
N VAL A 16 -3.58 -0.90 -0.20
CA VAL A 16 -4.42 0.17 -0.75
C VAL A 16 -5.75 -0.37 -1.21
N LEU A 17 -6.80 0.40 -0.95
CA LEU A 17 -8.12 0.15 -1.51
C LEU A 17 -8.31 1.07 -2.72
N LEU A 18 -8.38 0.46 -3.90
CA LEU A 18 -8.66 1.15 -5.16
C LEU A 18 -10.11 1.61 -5.20
N ASP A 19 -10.41 2.56 -6.09
CA ASP A 19 -11.77 3.10 -6.25
C ASP A 19 -12.77 2.03 -6.74
N SER A 20 -12.26 1.04 -7.48
CA SER A 20 -13.01 -0.15 -7.89
C SER A 20 -13.41 -1.07 -6.73
N GLY A 21 -12.95 -0.80 -5.51
CA GLY A 21 -13.14 -1.67 -4.34
C GLY A 21 -12.14 -2.81 -4.23
N VAL A 22 -11.22 -2.95 -5.20
CA VAL A 22 -10.13 -3.93 -5.16
C VAL A 22 -9.08 -3.49 -4.15
N ARG A 23 -8.69 -4.39 -3.24
CA ARG A 23 -7.56 -4.21 -2.35
C ARG A 23 -6.29 -4.69 -3.05
N LYS A 24 -5.18 -3.97 -2.89
CA LYS A 24 -3.85 -4.42 -3.29
C LYS A 24 -2.92 -4.47 -2.08
N ASP A 25 -2.19 -5.57 -1.96
CA ASP A 25 -1.13 -5.78 -0.98
C ASP A 25 0.13 -5.01 -1.38
N LEU A 26 0.67 -4.27 -0.42
CA LEU A 26 1.90 -3.50 -0.59
C LEU A 26 2.96 -3.90 0.44
N SER A 27 2.74 -4.96 1.20
CA SER A 27 3.70 -5.49 2.18
C SER A 27 5.05 -5.91 1.57
N GLY A 28 5.08 -6.21 0.27
CA GLY A 28 6.32 -6.49 -0.47
C GLY A 28 7.13 -5.24 -0.85
N ALA A 29 6.56 -4.05 -0.74
CA ALA A 29 7.20 -2.79 -1.12
C ALA A 29 7.35 -1.80 0.04
N PHE A 30 6.43 -1.83 1.00
CA PHE A 30 6.41 -0.95 2.16
C PHE A 30 6.24 -1.78 3.43
N SER A 31 6.83 -1.30 4.53
CA SER A 31 6.70 -1.96 5.82
C SER A 31 5.38 -1.56 6.51
N ASP A 32 5.05 -0.26 6.51
CA ASP A 32 3.81 0.23 7.09
C ASP A 32 3.48 1.67 6.58
N TRP A 33 2.33 2.21 6.97
CA TRP A 33 1.93 3.61 6.75
C TRP A 33 2.19 4.45 8.00
N ASP A 34 3.43 4.52 8.43
CA ASP A 34 3.87 5.29 9.59
C ASP A 34 4.57 6.60 9.19
N SER A 35 5.05 7.37 10.18
CA SER A 35 5.71 8.65 9.92
C SER A 35 6.91 8.53 8.97
N ASP A 36 7.71 7.46 9.07
CA ASP A 36 8.86 7.25 8.20
C ASP A 36 8.44 7.15 6.72
N PHE A 37 7.34 6.44 6.45
CA PHE A 37 6.77 6.39 5.10
C PHE A 37 6.42 7.80 4.59
N PHE A 38 5.77 8.62 5.41
CA PHE A 38 5.36 9.96 5.00
C PHE A 38 6.54 10.94 4.86
N ASP A 39 7.55 10.84 5.73
CA ASP A 39 8.75 11.69 5.70
C ASP A 39 9.67 11.36 4.50
N ASN A 40 9.64 10.12 4.00
CA ASN A 40 10.53 9.65 2.93
C ASN A 40 9.87 9.57 1.53
N ASP A 41 9.02 10.55 1.18
CA ASP A 41 8.33 10.61 -0.12
C ASP A 41 7.50 9.34 -0.43
N GLY A 42 6.97 8.68 0.60
CA GLY A 42 6.27 7.41 0.46
C GLY A 42 5.08 7.47 -0.48
N LEU A 43 4.32 8.58 -0.48
CA LEU A 43 3.20 8.78 -1.39
C LEU A 43 3.63 8.83 -2.87
N ALA A 44 4.77 9.43 -3.17
CA ALA A 44 5.30 9.50 -4.53
C ALA A 44 5.77 8.11 -5.00
N LYS A 45 6.50 7.39 -4.14
CA LYS A 45 6.92 6.00 -4.41
C LYS A 45 5.73 5.06 -4.60
N LEU A 46 4.67 5.26 -3.82
CA LEU A 46 3.45 4.48 -3.93
C LEU A 46 2.73 4.75 -5.26
N ALA A 47 2.62 6.01 -5.67
CA ALA A 47 2.05 6.36 -6.96
C ALA A 47 2.83 5.76 -8.14
N ASP A 48 4.17 5.78 -8.07
CA ASP A 48 5.05 5.17 -9.08
C ASP A 48 4.83 3.64 -9.18
N ILE A 49 4.78 2.95 -8.04
CA ILE A 49 4.52 1.50 -7.99
C ILE A 49 3.16 1.16 -8.60
N LEU A 50 2.11 1.92 -8.26
CA LEU A 50 0.77 1.68 -8.78
C LEU A 50 0.68 1.96 -10.29
N ALA A 51 1.39 2.98 -10.77
CA ALA A 51 1.47 3.27 -12.20
C ALA A 51 2.26 2.22 -12.98
N SER A 52 3.35 1.69 -12.42
CA SER A 52 4.22 0.74 -13.10
C SER A 52 3.71 -0.70 -13.06
N ARG A 53 3.14 -1.14 -11.93
CA ARG A 53 2.83 -2.56 -11.68
C ARG A 53 1.58 -2.78 -10.82
N GLY A 54 0.70 -1.78 -10.73
CA GLY A 54 -0.47 -1.84 -9.84
C GLY A 54 -1.40 -3.03 -10.11
N ASP A 55 -1.50 -3.47 -11.37
CA ASP A 55 -2.32 -4.63 -11.75
C ASP A 55 -1.74 -5.96 -11.26
N GLU A 56 -0.40 -6.06 -11.23
CA GLU A 56 0.37 -7.25 -10.85
C GLU A 56 0.48 -7.44 -9.33
N LEU A 57 0.12 -6.42 -8.54
CA LEU A 57 0.15 -6.51 -7.09
C LEU A 57 -0.87 -7.55 -6.58
N PRO A 58 -0.53 -8.35 -5.56
CA PRO A 58 -1.48 -9.28 -4.93
C PRO A 58 -2.67 -8.55 -4.31
N GLU A 59 -3.77 -9.26 -4.05
CA GLU A 59 -4.99 -8.73 -3.40
C GLU A 59 -5.11 -9.09 -1.91
#